data_AF-A0A7S0WBV0-F1
#
_entry.id   AF-A0A7S0WBV0-F1
#
_cell.length_a   1.000
_cell.length_b   1.000
_cell.length_c   1.000
_cell.angle_alpha   90.00
_cell.angle_beta   90.00
_cell.angle_gamma   90.00
#
_symmetry.space_group_name_H-M   'P 1'
#
loop_
_entity.id
_entity.type
_entity.pdbx_description
1 polymer ?
#
loop_
_entity_poly.entity_id
_entity_poly.type
_entity_poly.pdbx_seq_one_letter_code
_entity_poly.pdbx_strand_id
1 'polypeptide(L)'
;NPFKRAPSVPKTFAEDARGMLRRAIVAVQEQRATEVSYETLYRTVENLCVHKHGDSAYEDFSSGANARAREVLRALDGHTIGDNEVVLANFDRAFGEYCAQALTL
;
A
#
# COMPACT_ATOMS: atom_id res chain seq x y z
N ASN A 1 -19.92 -26.37 -30.09
CA ASN A 1 -18.92 -26.36 -28.99
C ASN A 1 -19.12 -25.17 -28.08
N PRO A 2 -19.72 -25.37 -26.89
CA PRO A 2 -19.94 -24.33 -25.89
C PRO A 2 -18.66 -23.83 -25.21
N PHE A 3 -17.48 -24.35 -25.59
CA PHE A 3 -16.16 -23.92 -25.09
C PHE A 3 -15.38 -23.03 -26.07
N LYS A 4 -16.02 -22.42 -27.08
CA LYS A 4 -15.32 -21.70 -28.17
C LYS A 4 -14.73 -20.34 -27.77
N ARG A 5 -15.07 -19.80 -26.59
CA ARG A 5 -14.47 -18.57 -26.05
C ARG A 5 -14.31 -18.71 -24.54
N ALA A 6 -13.07 -18.62 -24.08
CA ALA A 6 -12.82 -18.40 -22.66
C ALA A 6 -13.48 -17.07 -22.25
N PRO A 7 -14.12 -16.99 -21.07
CA PRO A 7 -14.58 -15.72 -20.53
C PRO A 7 -13.39 -14.77 -20.44
N SER A 8 -13.53 -13.58 -21.00
CA SER A 8 -12.51 -12.54 -20.95
C SER A 8 -12.58 -11.83 -19.61
N VAL A 9 -11.43 -11.55 -19.02
CA VAL A 9 -11.33 -10.69 -17.84
C VAL A 9 -11.93 -9.32 -18.16
N PRO A 10 -12.77 -8.74 -17.26
CA PRO A 10 -13.30 -7.40 -17.43
C PRO A 10 -12.18 -6.38 -17.60
N LYS A 11 -12.38 -5.37 -18.46
CA LYS A 11 -11.38 -4.31 -18.67
C LYS A 11 -11.07 -3.51 -17.40
N THR A 12 -12.03 -3.41 -16.47
CA THR A 12 -11.89 -2.68 -15.21
C THR A 12 -11.17 -3.49 -14.13
N PHE A 13 -11.04 -4.81 -14.30
CA PHE A 13 -10.51 -5.73 -13.28
C PHE A 13 -9.23 -5.21 -12.62
N ALA A 14 -8.26 -4.80 -13.43
CA ALA A 14 -6.97 -4.34 -12.92
C ALA A 14 -7.07 -3.06 -12.10
N GLU A 15 -7.94 -2.13 -12.50
CA GLU A 15 -8.18 -0.88 -11.79
C GLU A 15 -8.94 -1.11 -10.49
N ASP A 16 -9.99 -1.94 -10.53
CA ASP A 16 -10.79 -2.31 -9.36
C ASP A 16 -9.93 -3.04 -8.31
N ALA A 17 -9.11 -3.99 -8.75
CA ALA A 17 -8.17 -4.74 -7.91
C ALA A 17 -7.12 -3.82 -7.28
N ARG A 18 -6.50 -2.93 -8.06
CA ARG A 18 -5.56 -1.92 -7.51
C ARG A 18 -6.25 -0.99 -6.53
N GLY A 19 -7.46 -0.55 -6.81
CA GLY A 19 -8.25 0.30 -5.91
C GLY A 19 -8.49 -0.36 -4.56
N MET A 20 -8.85 -1.65 -4.55
CA MET A 20 -9.01 -2.44 -3.33
C MET A 20 -7.69 -2.53 -2.54
N LEU A 21 -6.59 -2.89 -3.22
CA LEU A 21 -5.28 -3.02 -2.57
C LEU A 21 -4.79 -1.68 -2.02
N ARG A 22 -4.97 -0.57 -2.74
CA ARG A 22 -4.63 0.78 -2.23
C ARG A 22 -5.39 1.11 -0.95
N ARG A 23 -6.70 0.85 -0.89
CA ARG A 23 -7.50 1.09 0.33
C ARG A 23 -7.03 0.23 1.50
N ALA A 24 -6.61 -1.00 1.24
CA ALA A 24 -6.03 -1.87 2.25
C ALA A 24 -4.64 -1.40 2.73
N ILE A 25 -3.78 -0.95 1.82
CA ILE A 25 -2.47 -0.37 2.16
C ILE A 25 -2.66 0.86 3.05
N VAL A 26 -3.55 1.77 2.68
CA VAL A 26 -3.89 2.95 3.51
C VAL A 26 -4.44 2.51 4.86
N ALA A 27 -5.25 1.45 4.91
CA ALA A 27 -5.76 0.92 6.17
C ALA A 27 -4.64 0.49 7.13
N VAL A 28 -3.71 -0.31 6.62
CA VAL A 28 -2.56 -0.77 7.40
C VAL A 28 -1.69 0.40 7.85
N GLN A 29 -1.46 1.37 6.96
CA GLN A 29 -0.69 2.58 7.27
C GLN A 29 -1.35 3.47 8.33
N GLU A 30 -2.67 3.50 8.38
CA GLU A 30 -3.44 4.22 9.41
C GLU A 30 -3.70 3.37 10.67
N GLN A 31 -3.09 2.17 10.77
CA GLN A 31 -3.31 1.22 11.86
C GLN A 31 -4.79 0.85 12.06
N ARG A 32 -5.58 0.89 10.98
CA ARG A 32 -7.00 0.48 10.98
C ARG A 32 -7.16 -0.89 10.34
N ALA A 33 -8.26 -1.57 10.67
CA ALA A 33 -8.63 -2.81 10.04
C ALA A 33 -8.89 -2.62 8.53
N THR A 34 -8.49 -3.60 7.73
CA THR A 34 -8.82 -3.67 6.30
C THR A 34 -10.31 -4.00 6.12
N GLU A 35 -10.91 -3.48 5.04
CA GLU A 35 -12.32 -3.77 4.71
C GLU A 35 -12.55 -5.22 4.28
N VAL A 36 -11.48 -5.90 3.85
CA VAL A 36 -11.49 -7.28 3.36
C VAL A 36 -10.42 -8.11 4.07
N SER A 37 -10.57 -9.42 4.04
CA SER A 37 -9.61 -10.34 4.64
C SER A 37 -8.27 -10.35 3.90
N TYR A 38 -7.19 -10.71 4.61
CA TYR A 38 -5.87 -10.91 3.99
C TYR A 38 -5.89 -11.97 2.89
N GLU A 39 -6.66 -13.05 3.02
CA GLU A 39 -6.80 -14.06 1.97
C GLU A 39 -7.35 -13.44 0.67
N THR A 40 -8.34 -12.55 0.80
CA THR A 40 -8.90 -11.80 -0.34
C THR A 40 -7.86 -10.88 -0.97
N LEU A 41 -7.01 -10.23 -0.17
CA LEU A 41 -5.91 -9.39 -0.67
C LEU A 41 -4.87 -10.22 -1.41
N TYR A 42 -4.42 -11.35 -0.84
CA TYR A 42 -3.47 -12.26 -1.49
C TYR A 42 -4.00 -12.80 -2.81
N ARG A 43 -5.29 -13.22 -2.85
CA ARG A 43 -5.91 -13.68 -4.09
C ARG A 43 -6.01 -12.56 -5.13
N THR A 44 -6.30 -11.33 -4.71
CA THR A 44 -6.35 -10.17 -5.60
C THR A 44 -5.00 -9.88 -6.23
N VAL A 45 -3.91 -9.96 -5.45
CA VAL A 45 -2.54 -9.83 -5.97
C VAL A 45 -2.20 -10.97 -6.93
N GLU A 46 -2.51 -12.22 -6.58
CA GLU A 46 -2.30 -13.37 -7.46
C GLU A 46 -3.01 -13.18 -8.81
N ASN A 47 -4.27 -12.74 -8.80
CA ASN A 47 -5.04 -12.50 -10.02
C ASN A 47 -4.40 -11.39 -10.88
N LEU A 48 -3.88 -10.31 -10.27
CA LEU A 48 -3.14 -9.28 -10.99
C LEU A 48 -1.88 -9.85 -11.66
N CYS A 49 -1.12 -10.71 -10.98
CA CYS A 49 0.08 -11.34 -11.52
C CYS A 49 -0.25 -12.31 -12.67
N VAL A 50 -1.26 -13.17 -12.49
CA VAL A 50 -1.72 -14.13 -13.51
C VAL A 50 -2.17 -13.39 -14.78
N HIS A 51 -2.82 -12.24 -14.63
CA HIS A 51 -3.30 -11.41 -15.74
C HIS A 51 -2.29 -10.36 -16.23
N LYS A 52 -0.99 -10.48 -15.89
CA LYS A 52 0.10 -9.62 -16.39
C LYS A 52 -0.04 -8.14 -16.02
N HIS A 53 -0.64 -7.86 -14.87
CA HIS A 53 -0.73 -6.53 -14.27
C HIS A 53 0.15 -6.38 -13.02
N GLY A 54 0.98 -7.37 -12.69
CA GLY A 54 1.86 -7.36 -11.52
C GLY A 54 2.87 -6.20 -11.53
N ASP A 55 3.59 -5.99 -12.64
CA ASP A 55 4.61 -4.94 -12.73
C ASP A 55 4.02 -3.55 -12.51
N SER A 56 2.93 -3.23 -13.23
CA SER A 56 2.22 -1.95 -13.09
C SER A 56 1.63 -1.76 -11.69
N ALA A 57 1.15 -2.83 -11.03
CA ALA A 57 0.67 -2.76 -9.66
C ALA A 57 1.83 -2.49 -8.68
N TYR A 58 2.98 -3.14 -8.88
CA TYR A 58 4.16 -2.91 -8.05
C TYR A 58 4.69 -1.47 -8.17
N GLU A 59 4.80 -0.94 -9.38
CA GLU A 59 5.22 0.44 -9.61
C GLU A 59 4.30 1.44 -8.93
N ASP A 60 2.99 1.22 -9.03
CA ASP A 60 1.98 2.05 -8.40
C ASP A 60 2.10 2.05 -6.86
N PHE A 61 2.15 0.87 -6.25
CA PHE A 61 2.25 0.77 -4.79
C PHE A 61 3.60 1.28 -4.27
N SER A 62 4.69 1.01 -4.98
CA SER A 62 6.04 1.52 -4.65
C SER A 62 6.09 3.05 -4.72
N SER A 63 5.47 3.65 -5.74
CA SER A 63 5.34 5.11 -5.85
C SER A 63 4.55 5.68 -4.67
N GLY A 64 3.43 5.04 -4.30
CA GLY A 64 2.64 5.42 -3.13
C GLY A 64 3.43 5.36 -1.81
N ALA A 65 4.17 4.28 -1.58
CA ALA A 65 5.02 4.13 -0.40
C ALA A 65 6.13 5.20 -0.34
N ASN A 66 6.77 5.50 -1.47
CA ASN A 66 7.77 6.56 -1.57
C ASN A 66 7.18 7.96 -1.31
N ALA A 67 5.96 8.22 -1.78
CA ALA A 67 5.27 9.49 -1.50
C ALA A 67 5.01 9.64 0.01
N ARG A 68 4.56 8.57 0.67
CA ARG A 68 4.32 8.57 2.12
C ARG A 68 5.61 8.79 2.92
N ALA A 69 6.70 8.11 2.56
CA ALA A 69 7.99 8.33 3.20
C ALA A 69 8.42 9.81 3.11
N ARG A 70 8.19 10.48 1.98
CA ARG A 70 8.45 11.92 1.82
C ARG A 70 7.57 12.79 2.72
N GLU A 71 6.31 12.42 2.94
CA GLU A 71 5.43 13.14 3.87
C GLU A 71 5.90 13.02 5.32
N VAL A 72 6.33 11.83 5.74
CA VAL A 72 6.90 11.61 7.07
C VAL A 72 8.16 12.47 7.26
N LEU A 73 9.06 12.47 6.28
CA LEU A 73 10.25 13.32 6.30
C LEU A 73 9.90 14.82 6.36
N ARG A 74 8.89 15.28 5.62
CA ARG A 74 8.41 16.68 5.69
C ARG A 74 7.81 17.04 7.04
N ALA A 75 7.05 16.13 7.65
CA ALA A 75 6.49 16.35 8.98
C ALA A 75 7.61 16.54 10.02
N LEU A 76 8.69 15.74 9.91
CA LEU A 76 9.88 15.87 10.75
C LEU A 76 10.63 17.20 10.53
N ASP A 77 10.77 17.65 9.28
CA ASP A 77 11.43 18.92 8.94
C ASP A 77 10.69 20.15 9.51
N GLY A 78 9.36 20.07 9.62
CA GLY A 78 8.54 21.11 10.26
C GLY A 78 8.71 21.23 11.78
N HIS A 79 9.33 20.24 12.44
CA HIS A 79 9.53 20.20 13.90
C HIS A 79 10.94 20.67 14.33
N THR A 80 11.76 21.16 13.40
CA THR A 80 13.16 21.58 13.62
C THR A 80 13.30 22.89 14.43
N ILE A 81 12.28 23.30 15.19
CA ILE A 81 12.30 24.49 16.07
C ILE A 81 12.03 24.03 17.51
N GLY A 82 13.06 23.53 18.20
CA GLY A 82 13.02 23.17 19.63
C GLY A 82 13.80 21.91 20.00
N ASP A 83 14.14 21.76 21.29
CA ASP A 83 14.96 20.73 21.95
C ASP A 83 15.22 19.43 21.18
N ASN A 84 16.50 19.08 20.99
CA ASN A 84 16.97 17.90 20.27
C ASN A 84 16.33 16.58 20.75
N GLU A 85 15.99 16.47 22.04
CA GLU A 85 15.33 15.29 22.60
C GLU A 85 13.91 15.10 22.04
N VAL A 86 13.18 16.19 21.80
CA VAL A 86 11.83 16.15 21.23
C VAL A 86 11.88 15.75 19.76
N VAL A 87 12.90 16.21 19.02
CA VAL A 87 13.12 15.81 17.63
C VAL A 87 13.46 14.32 17.54
N LEU A 88 14.37 13.82 18.38
CA LEU A 88 14.76 12.41 18.40
C LEU A 88 13.59 11.50 18.79
N ALA A 89 12.79 11.87 19.80
CA ALA A 89 11.61 11.10 20.20
C ALA A 89 10.54 11.05 19.08
N ASN A 90 10.34 12.15 18.36
CA ASN A 90 9.42 12.19 17.23
C ASN A 90 9.93 11.39 16.02
N PHE A 91 11.23 11.44 15.76
CA PHE A 91 11.87 10.60 14.74
C PHE A 91 11.72 9.12 15.05
N ASP A 92 12.06 8.70 16.28
CA ASP A 92 11.98 7.31 16.71
C ASP A 92 10.56 6.76 16.61
N ARG A 93 9.56 7.55 17.04
CA ARG A 93 8.14 7.19 16.90
C ARG A 93 7.72 7.07 15.44
N ALA A 94 7.98 8.09 14.62
CA ALA A 94 7.55 8.11 13.21
C ALA A 94 8.23 7.00 12.39
N PHE A 95 9.50 6.74 12.66
CA PHE A 95 10.26 5.66 12.03
C PHE A 95 9.79 4.28 12.52
N GLY A 96 9.55 4.12 13.82
CA GLY A 96 9.01 2.90 14.39
C GLY A 96 7.63 2.54 13.82
N GLU A 97 6.74 3.52 13.70
CA GLU A 97 5.43 3.35 13.06
C GLU A 97 5.56 2.95 11.58
N TYR A 98 6.46 3.61 10.83
CA TYR A 98 6.75 3.25 9.44
C TYR A 98 7.27 1.81 9.31
N CYS A 99 8.22 1.39 10.16
CA CYS A 99 8.74 0.03 10.16
C CYS A 99 7.68 -1.02 10.52
N ALA A 100 6.83 -0.75 11.51
CA ALA A 100 5.75 -1.65 11.90
C ALA A 100 4.73 -1.85 10.76
N GLN A 101 4.42 -0.79 10.01
CA GLN A 101 3.53 -0.86 8.85
C GLN A 101 4.15 -1.67 7.72
N ALA A 102 5.44 -1.49 7.44
CA ALA A 102 6.15 -2.27 6.42
C ALA A 102 6.23 -3.77 6.75
N LEU A 103 6.27 -4.13 8.04
CA LEU A 103 6.27 -5.54 8.51
C LEU A 103 4.88 -6.20 8.47
N THR A 104 3.81 -5.41 8.37
CA THR A 104 2.41 -5.90 8.39
C THR A 104 1.84 -6.11 6.98
N LEU A 105 2.60 -5.72 5.94
CA LEU A 105 2.29 -5.92 4.51
C LEU A 105 2.95 -7.19 3.97
#